data_AF-A8F9I3-F1
#
_entry.id   AF-A8F9I3-F1
#
_cell.length_a   1.000
_cell.length_b   1.000
_cell.length_c   1.000
_cell.angle_alpha   90.00
_cell.angle_beta   90.00
_cell.angle_gamma   90.00
#
_symmetry.space_group_name_H-M   'P 1'
#
loop_
_entity.id
_entity.type
_entity.pdbx_description
1 polymer ?
#
loop_
_entity_poly.entity_id
_entity_poly.type
_entity_poly.pdbx_seq_one_letter_code
_entity_poly.pdbx_strand_id
1 'polypeptide(L)'
;MGKEMMENFRKSATIMPFVGLFVSLLLFVYFFGITGVEEPVWAAVLYCALPFLGYTIFYLPVYIYFKVSKKRSIHKNEEQT
;
A
#
# COMPACT_ATOMS: atom_id res chain seq x y z
N MET A 1 -10.08 -4.03 23.29
CA MET A 1 -9.05 -3.04 22.90
C MET A 1 -8.00 -3.58 21.94
N GLY A 2 -7.10 -4.51 22.30
CA GLY A 2 -5.99 -4.92 21.41
C GLY A 2 -6.41 -5.50 20.04
N LYS A 3 -7.43 -6.35 19.98
CA LYS A 3 -7.91 -6.97 18.73
C LYS A 3 -8.56 -5.95 17.78
N GLU A 4 -9.40 -5.06 18.29
CA GLU A 4 -10.07 -4.01 17.50
C GLU A 4 -9.07 -2.98 16.98
N MET A 5 -8.11 -2.55 17.80
CA MET A 5 -7.04 -1.65 17.35
C MET A 5 -6.23 -2.27 16.22
N MET A 6 -5.93 -3.56 16.33
CA MET A 6 -5.18 -4.30 15.33
C MET A 6 -5.96 -4.51 14.02
N GLU A 7 -7.28 -4.69 14.10
CA GLU A 7 -8.16 -4.78 12.93
C GLU A 7 -8.31 -3.43 12.22
N ASN A 8 -8.49 -2.35 12.96
CA ASN A 8 -8.53 -0.98 12.43
C ASN A 8 -7.20 -0.62 11.76
N PHE A 9 -6.08 -0.96 12.38
CA PHE A 9 -4.76 -0.77 11.80
C PHE A 9 -4.60 -1.56 10.49
N ARG A 10 -5.05 -2.83 10.45
CA ARG A 10 -5.03 -3.63 9.21
C ARG A 10 -5.84 -2.97 8.11
N LYS A 11 -7.06 -2.51 8.43
CA LYS A 11 -7.95 -1.84 7.47
C LYS A 11 -7.32 -0.55 6.94
N SER A 12 -6.72 0.25 7.82
CA SER A 12 -5.98 1.46 7.46
C SER A 12 -4.76 1.15 6.59
N ALA A 13 -3.97 0.14 6.96
CA ALA A 13 -2.78 -0.26 6.21
C ALA A 13 -3.14 -0.75 4.80
N THR A 14 -4.24 -1.48 4.64
CA THR A 14 -4.73 -1.92 3.32
C THR A 14 -5.16 -0.76 2.42
N ILE A 15 -5.59 0.37 2.98
CA ILE A 15 -5.98 1.57 2.22
C ILE A 15 -4.74 2.38 1.75
N MET A 16 -3.63 2.35 2.49
CA MET A 16 -2.40 3.09 2.16
C MET A 16 -1.91 2.94 0.70
N PRO A 17 -1.80 1.73 0.11
CA PRO A 17 -1.36 1.61 -1.28
C PRO A 17 -2.35 2.23 -2.28
N PHE A 18 -3.65 2.24 -1.99
CA PHE A 18 -4.65 2.90 -2.86
C PHE A 18 -4.52 4.42 -2.81
N VAL A 19 -4.20 4.98 -1.63
CA VAL A 19 -3.89 6.41 -1.50
C VAL A 19 -2.65 6.76 -2.31
N GLY A 20 -1.60 5.94 -2.21
CA GLY A 20 -0.39 6.09 -3.02
C GLY A 20 -0.69 6.06 -4.52
N LEU A 21 -1.51 5.11 -4.96
CA LEU A 21 -1.95 4.99 -6.36
C LEU A 21 -2.74 6.22 -6.82
N PHE A 22 -3.65 6.72 -5.99
CA PHE A 22 -4.43 7.92 -6.32
C PHE A 22 -3.54 9.16 -6.47
N VAL A 23 -2.60 9.38 -5.55
CA VAL A 23 -1.63 10.49 -5.65
C VAL A 23 -0.75 10.33 -6.90
N SER A 24 -0.30 9.11 -7.19
CA SER A 24 0.45 8.80 -8.41
C SER A 24 -0.31 9.15 -9.68
N LEU A 25 -1.62 8.87 -9.74
CA LEU A 25 -2.47 9.24 -10.87
C LEU A 25 -2.65 10.76 -11.00
N LEU A 26 -2.83 11.47 -9.88
CA LEU A 26 -2.92 12.94 -9.90
C LEU A 26 -1.64 13.57 -10.44
N LEU A 27 -0.48 13.09 -10.00
CA LEU A 27 0.82 13.55 -10.50
C LEU A 27 0.96 13.24 -12.00
N PHE A 28 0.56 12.06 -12.43
CA PHE A 28 0.61 11.69 -13.85
C PHE A 28 -0.25 12.64 -14.69
N VAL A 29 -1.49 12.89 -14.30
CA VAL A 29 -2.39 13.83 -15.00
C VAL A 29 -1.82 15.25 -15.00
N TYR A 30 -1.23 15.69 -13.89
CA TYR A 30 -0.61 17.01 -13.80
C TYR A 30 0.57 17.15 -14.77
N PHE A 31 1.53 16.22 -14.70
CA PHE A 31 2.75 16.30 -15.51
C PHE A 31 2.48 16.10 -17.00
N PHE A 32 1.71 15.07 -17.36
CA PHE A 32 1.50 14.69 -18.77
C PHE A 32 0.29 15.37 -19.41
N GLY A 33 -0.68 15.82 -18.62
CA GLY A 33 -1.91 16.44 -19.13
C GLY A 33 -1.94 17.96 -19.04
N ILE A 34 -1.21 18.58 -18.10
CA ILE A 34 -1.27 20.04 -17.86
C ILE A 34 0.04 20.72 -18.20
N THR A 35 1.12 20.39 -17.50
CA THR A 35 2.40 21.11 -17.64
C THR A 35 3.16 20.75 -18.92
N GLY A 36 2.96 19.53 -19.43
CA GLY A 36 3.84 18.94 -20.44
C GLY A 36 5.18 18.53 -19.81
N VAL A 37 5.71 17.38 -20.22
CA VAL A 37 7.01 16.90 -19.75
C VAL A 37 8.02 17.11 -20.88
N GLU A 38 8.94 18.05 -20.69
CA GLU A 38 10.17 18.09 -21.47
C GLU A 38 11.10 16.98 -20.96
N GLU A 39 11.80 16.29 -21.86
CA GLU A 39 12.58 15.08 -21.57
C GLU A 39 13.50 15.21 -20.34
N PRO A 40 13.72 14.14 -19.53
CA PRO A 40 13.40 12.75 -19.82
C PRO A 40 12.04 12.29 -19.25
N VAL A 41 11.19 11.79 -20.14
CA VAL A 41 9.86 11.24 -19.82
C VAL A 41 9.93 10.14 -18.75
N TRP A 42 10.95 9.28 -18.79
CA TRP A 42 11.11 8.17 -17.86
C TRP A 42 11.29 8.64 -16.40
N ALA A 43 11.96 9.78 -16.19
CA ALA A 43 12.16 10.35 -14.85
C ALA A 43 10.84 10.87 -14.28
N ALA A 44 10.02 11.52 -15.11
CA ALA A 44 8.68 11.97 -14.71
C ALA A 44 7.75 10.79 -14.40
N VAL A 45 7.81 9.71 -15.18
CA VAL A 45 7.03 8.48 -14.91
C VAL A 45 7.45 7.86 -13.57
N LEU A 46 8.76 7.75 -13.30
CA LEU A 46 9.26 7.25 -12.02
C LEU A 46 8.83 8.15 -10.85
N TYR A 47 8.90 9.47 -11.04
CA TYR A 47 8.45 10.44 -10.04
C TYR A 47 6.97 10.28 -9.72
N CYS A 48 6.13 10.08 -10.74
CA CYS A 48 4.71 9.80 -10.54
C CYS A 48 4.49 8.46 -9.85
N ALA A 49 5.31 7.44 -10.09
CA ALA A 49 5.18 6.11 -9.47
C ALA A 49 5.70 6.03 -8.02
N LEU A 50 6.56 6.96 -7.59
CA LEU A 50 7.19 6.97 -6.26
C LEU A 50 6.19 6.86 -5.09
N PRO A 51 5.09 7.63 -5.04
CA PRO A 51 4.11 7.52 -3.95
C PRO A 51 3.55 6.10 -3.84
N PHE A 52 3.05 5.52 -4.92
CA PHE A 52 2.54 4.15 -4.94
C PHE A 52 3.59 3.13 -4.48
N LEU A 53 4.82 3.22 -5.00
CA LEU A 53 5.90 2.31 -4.63
C LEU A 53 6.25 2.43 -3.14
N GLY A 54 6.39 3.66 -2.63
CA GLY A 54 6.66 3.93 -1.22
C GLY A 54 5.60 3.31 -0.31
N TYR A 55 4.33 3.64 -0.53
CA TYR A 55 3.23 3.09 0.27
C TYR A 55 3.13 1.56 0.16
N THR A 56 3.43 0.99 -1.01
CA THR A 56 3.43 -0.46 -1.21
C THR A 56 4.56 -1.15 -0.43
N ILE A 57 5.77 -0.57 -0.43
CA ILE A 57 6.92 -1.09 0.33
C ILE A 57 6.64 -1.08 1.83
N PHE A 58 6.02 -0.02 2.36
CA PHE A 58 5.61 0.03 3.77
C PHE A 58 4.45 -0.93 4.09
N TYR A 59 3.52 -1.12 3.16
CA TYR A 59 2.39 -2.02 3.34
C TYR A 59 2.79 -3.50 3.34
N LEU A 60 3.74 -3.89 2.49
CA LEU A 60 4.15 -5.30 2.31
C LEU A 60 4.52 -6.03 3.62
N PRO A 61 5.43 -5.52 4.46
CA PRO A 61 5.81 -6.18 5.71
C PRO A 61 4.63 -6.27 6.68
N VAL A 62 3.77 -5.24 6.73
CA VAL A 62 2.56 -5.23 7.56
C VAL A 62 1.57 -6.30 7.08
N TYR A 63 1.36 -6.40 5.77
CA TYR A 63 0.49 -7.41 5.17
C TYR A 63 0.99 -8.83 5.43
N ILE A 64 2.30 -9.08 5.25
CA ILE A 64 2.92 -10.37 5.52
C ILE A 64 2.78 -10.73 7.00
N TYR A 65 3.08 -9.80 7.91
CA TYR A 65 2.94 -10.00 9.35
C TYR A 65 1.52 -10.45 9.73
N PHE A 66 0.50 -9.75 9.23
CA PHE A 66 -0.89 -10.10 9.48
C PHE A 66 -1.30 -11.43 8.84
N LYS A 67 -0.83 -11.71 7.63
CA LYS A 67 -1.12 -12.96 6.91
C LYS A 67 -0.57 -14.18 7.66
N VAL A 68 0.67 -14.09 8.14
CA VAL A 68 1.32 -15.14 8.94
C VAL A 68 0.63 -15.30 10.29
N SER A 69 0.34 -14.19 10.97
CA SER A 69 -0.35 -14.22 12.27
C SER A 69 -1.75 -14.86 12.18
N LYS A 70 -2.50 -14.56 11.12
CA LYS A 70 -3.81 -15.17 10.86
C LYS A 70 -3.70 -16.67 10.64
N LYS A 71 -2.73 -17.15 9.83
CA LYS A 71 -2.51 -18.60 9.61
C LYS A 71 -2.24 -19.34 10.92
N ARG A 72 -1.37 -18.80 11.79
CA ARG A 72 -1.05 -19.41 13.10
C ARG A 72 -2.29 -19.51 14.00
N SER A 73 -3.17 -18.50 13.98
CA SER A 73 -4.39 -18.52 14.81
C SER A 73 -5.43 -19.56 14.38
N ILE A 74 -5.50 -19.88 13.08
CA ILE A 74 -6.42 -20.90 12.56
C ILE A 74 -5.91 -22.29 12.95
N HIS A 75 -4.63 -22.57 12.73
CA HIS A 75 -4.02 -23.85 13.06
C HIS A 75 -4.15 -24.20 14.55
N LYS A 76 -3.98 -23.21 15.43
CA LYS A 76 -4.16 -23.42 16.88
C LYS A 76 -5.60 -23.76 17.29
N ASN A 77 -6.62 -23.28 16.56
CA ASN A 77 -8.01 -23.67 16.84
C ASN A 77 -8.30 -25.10 16.35
N GLU A 78 -7.69 -25.54 15.25
CA GLU A 78 -7.83 -26.91 14.72
C GLU A 78 -7.17 -27.95 15.65
N GLU A 79 -6.03 -27.65 16.28
CA GLU A 79 -5.40 -28.56 17.27
C GLU A 79 -6.15 -28.65 18.60
N GLN A 80 -7.06 -27.71 18.89
CA GLN A 80 -7.84 -27.69 20.14
C GLN A 80 -9.26 -28.28 19.99
N THR A 81 -9.61 -28.81 18.81
CA THR A 81 -10.90 -29.45 18.51
C THR A 81 -10.69 -30.94 18.27
#